data_AF-A0A931Q014-F1
#
_entry.id   AF-A0A931Q014-F1
#
_cell.length_a   1.000
_cell.length_b   1.000
_cell.length_c   1.000
_cell.angle_alpha   90.00
_cell.angle_beta   90.00
_cell.angle_gamma   90.00
#
_symmetry.space_group_name_H-M   'P 1'
#
loop_
_entity.id
_entity.type
_entity.pdbx_description
1 polymer ?
#
loop_
_entity_poly.entity_id
_entity_poly.type
_entity_poly.pdbx_seq_one_letter_code
_entity_poly.pdbx_strand_id
1 'polypeptide(L)'
;MQQKILLFMFSIIALAMLVSSDCNKPPYVPDYKNIKGYVIGKETCNTDESKDYWLIDFTYGSGNPQVGDTLLFNGTTYTNVLKTMGLYTTLKTVGLKVSIDYKIISTNKITTTNCNVTNPDIYQIKELTILNQGEIR
;
A
#
# COMPACT_ATOMS: atom_id res chain seq x y z
N MET A 1 28.08 -42.79 47.06
CA MET A 1 28.49 -41.49 46.49
C MET A 1 28.01 -41.30 45.04
N GLN A 2 28.10 -42.33 44.18
CA GLN A 2 27.67 -42.27 42.77
C GLN A 2 26.18 -41.94 42.54
N GLN A 3 25.26 -42.42 43.39
CA GLN A 3 23.81 -42.22 43.18
C GLN A 3 23.35 -40.75 43.35
N LYS A 4 24.03 -39.97 44.20
CA LYS A 4 23.74 -38.54 44.41
C LYS A 4 24.23 -37.68 43.23
N ILE A 5 25.29 -38.10 42.55
CA ILE A 5 25.84 -37.43 41.36
C ILE A 5 24.89 -37.60 40.17
N LEU A 6 24.29 -38.79 40.02
CA LEU A 6 23.34 -39.09 38.94
C LEU A 6 22.05 -38.25 39.03
N LEU A 7 21.51 -38.10 40.25
CA LEU A 7 20.33 -37.26 40.51
C LEU A 7 20.60 -35.77 40.29
N PHE A 8 21.82 -35.29 40.61
CA PHE A 8 22.21 -33.91 40.38
C PHE A 8 22.36 -33.59 38.88
N MET A 9 22.91 -34.52 38.10
CA MET A 9 23.03 -34.39 36.63
C MET A 9 21.66 -34.36 35.94
N PHE A 10 20.70 -35.18 36.40
CA PHE A 10 19.32 -35.15 35.87
C PHE A 10 18.62 -33.82 36.15
N SER A 11 18.85 -33.21 37.32
CA SER A 11 18.29 -31.90 37.68
C SER A 11 18.85 -30.77 36.83
N ILE A 12 20.13 -30.80 36.47
CA ILE A 12 20.75 -29.77 35.62
C ILE A 12 20.24 -29.89 34.17
N ILE A 13 20.09 -31.12 33.65
CA ILE A 13 19.55 -31.36 32.31
C ILE A 13 18.09 -30.92 32.21
N ALA A 14 17.27 -31.21 33.23
CA ALA A 14 15.87 -30.76 33.26
C ALA A 14 15.75 -29.23 33.32
N LEU A 15 16.64 -28.55 34.05
CA LEU A 15 16.67 -27.08 34.12
C LEU A 15 17.15 -26.46 32.80
N ALA A 16 18.08 -27.09 32.09
CA ALA A 16 18.57 -26.64 30.79
C ALA A 16 17.53 -26.77 29.66
N MET A 17 16.55 -27.67 29.78
CA MET A 17 15.45 -27.81 28.82
C MET A 17 14.34 -26.75 28.99
N LEU A 18 14.31 -26.04 30.13
CA LEU A 18 13.31 -24.99 30.38
C LEU A 18 13.73 -23.60 29.87
N VAL A 19 15.00 -23.40 29.48
CA VAL A 19 15.54 -22.12 29.00
C VAL A 19 15.61 -22.00 27.47
N SER A 20 15.23 -23.05 26.73
CA SER A 20 15.28 -23.06 25.26
C SER A 20 13.97 -22.68 24.56
N SER A 21 12.97 -22.17 25.29
CA SER A 21 11.81 -21.50 24.69
C SER A 21 12.21 -20.10 24.22
N ASP A 22 13.12 -20.04 23.26
CA ASP A 22 13.57 -18.79 22.69
C ASP A 22 12.44 -18.24 21.81
N CYS A 23 11.66 -17.32 22.37
CA CYS A 23 10.60 -16.58 21.67
C CYS A 23 11.17 -15.51 20.70
N ASN A 24 12.40 -15.67 20.23
CA ASN A 24 13.08 -14.78 19.28
C ASN A 24 12.63 -15.02 17.83
N LYS A 25 11.32 -15.16 17.58
CA LYS A 25 10.84 -14.98 16.21
C LYS A 25 10.93 -13.48 15.91
N PRO A 26 11.61 -13.07 14.82
CA PRO A 26 11.56 -11.67 14.41
C PRO A 26 10.10 -11.27 14.24
N PRO A 27 9.72 -10.02 14.59
CA PRO A 27 8.37 -9.55 14.38
C PRO A 27 7.99 -9.74 12.90
N TYR A 28 6.78 -10.25 12.66
CA TYR A 28 6.27 -10.39 11.29
C TYR A 28 6.24 -9.01 10.63
N VAL A 29 7.05 -8.83 9.59
CA VAL A 29 7.02 -7.63 8.76
C VAL A 29 6.16 -7.97 7.55
N PRO A 30 4.96 -7.36 7.41
CA PRO A 30 4.16 -7.57 6.22
C PRO A 30 4.89 -7.09 4.96
N ASP A 31 4.77 -7.85 3.88
CA ASP A 31 5.29 -7.48 2.55
C ASP A 31 4.34 -6.51 1.83
N TYR A 32 3.93 -5.45 2.52
CA TYR A 32 3.18 -4.35 1.95
C TYR A 32 3.56 -3.03 2.62
N LYS A 33 3.39 -1.94 1.88
CA LYS A 33 3.55 -0.59 2.40
C LYS A 33 2.19 0.10 2.45
N ASN A 34 1.98 0.91 3.47
CA ASN A 34 0.78 1.75 3.60
C ASN A 34 1.10 3.19 3.20
N ILE A 35 0.23 3.81 2.41
CA ILE A 35 0.28 5.22 2.05
C ILE A 35 -1.10 5.86 2.20
N LYS A 36 -1.12 7.14 2.56
CA LYS A 36 -2.35 7.89 2.80
C LYS A 36 -2.52 8.97 1.74
N GLY A 37 -3.72 9.18 1.23
CA GLY A 37 -3.91 10.14 0.15
C GLY A 37 -5.31 10.74 0.08
N TYR A 38 -5.47 11.66 -0.85
CA TYR A 38 -6.75 12.22 -1.25
C TYR A 38 -7.09 11.75 -2.64
N VAL A 39 -8.32 11.32 -2.84
CA VAL A 39 -8.85 11.09 -4.19
C VAL A 39 -9.06 12.45 -4.86
N ILE A 40 -8.33 12.75 -5.93
CA ILE A 40 -8.37 14.07 -6.57
C ILE A 40 -9.26 14.10 -7.82
N GLY A 41 -9.51 12.94 -8.42
CA GLY A 41 -10.30 12.84 -9.64
C GLY A 41 -10.17 11.48 -10.31
N LYS A 42 -10.55 11.43 -11.57
CA LYS A 42 -10.39 10.29 -12.45
C LYS A 42 -9.98 10.76 -13.85
N GLU A 43 -9.39 9.87 -14.62
CA GLU A 43 -9.26 10.02 -16.07
C GLU A 43 -10.66 9.94 -16.72
N THR A 44 -10.76 10.43 -17.96
CA THR A 44 -11.92 10.23 -18.83
C THR A 44 -11.45 9.47 -20.05
N CYS A 45 -11.72 8.17 -20.13
CA CYS A 45 -11.23 7.33 -21.23
C CYS A 45 -12.30 6.37 -21.75
N ASN A 46 -13.18 5.88 -20.88
CA ASN A 46 -14.19 4.88 -21.20
C ASN A 46 -15.62 5.46 -21.11
N THR A 47 -16.52 5.04 -22.01
CA THR A 47 -17.97 5.25 -21.87
C THR A 47 -18.50 4.65 -20.57
N ASP A 48 -17.90 3.53 -20.14
CA ASP A 48 -18.12 2.94 -18.83
C ASP A 48 -17.07 3.46 -17.84
N GLU A 49 -17.45 4.50 -17.11
CA GLU A 49 -16.57 5.22 -16.18
C GLU A 49 -16.05 4.35 -15.02
N SER A 50 -16.64 3.17 -14.78
CA SER A 50 -16.16 2.25 -13.75
C SER A 50 -14.76 1.70 -14.06
N LYS A 51 -14.37 1.73 -15.34
CA LYS A 51 -13.09 1.28 -15.90
C LYS A 51 -12.04 2.38 -15.99
N ASP A 52 -12.40 3.62 -15.69
CA ASP A 52 -11.45 4.72 -15.69
C ASP A 52 -10.53 4.65 -14.48
N TYR A 53 -9.28 5.07 -14.70
CA TYR A 53 -8.30 5.23 -13.63
C TYR A 53 -8.71 6.36 -12.69
N TRP A 54 -8.59 6.12 -11.40
CA TRP A 54 -8.71 7.12 -10.35
C TRP A 54 -7.35 7.69 -9.99
N LEU A 55 -7.32 9.00 -9.76
CA LEU A 55 -6.14 9.77 -9.41
C LEU A 55 -6.13 10.03 -7.91
N ILE A 56 -5.01 9.74 -7.26
CA ILE A 56 -4.87 9.86 -5.81
C ILE A 56 -3.58 10.62 -5.51
N ASP A 57 -3.69 11.71 -4.76
CA ASP A 57 -2.56 12.49 -4.28
C ASP A 57 -2.12 12.01 -2.89
N PHE A 58 -0.90 11.48 -2.77
CA PHE A 58 -0.36 10.92 -1.54
C PHE A 58 0.42 11.95 -0.70
N THR A 59 0.02 13.21 -0.74
CA THR A 59 0.53 14.27 0.15
C THR A 59 -0.18 14.28 1.51
N TYR A 60 -1.20 13.43 1.72
CA TYR A 60 -1.96 13.41 2.96
C TYR A 60 -1.16 12.84 4.15
N GLY A 61 -0.81 13.73 5.08
CA GLY A 61 -0.14 13.38 6.33
C GLY A 61 1.38 13.34 6.20
N SER A 62 2.07 13.40 7.36
CA SER A 62 3.52 13.32 7.41
C SER A 62 4.02 11.89 7.24
N GLY A 63 5.13 11.71 6.52
CA GLY A 63 5.83 10.43 6.44
C GLY A 63 5.46 9.54 5.25
N ASN A 64 4.55 9.98 4.38
CA ASN A 64 4.36 9.30 3.10
C ASN A 64 5.64 9.43 2.25
N PRO A 65 6.08 8.34 1.61
CA PRO A 65 7.18 8.41 0.66
C PRO A 65 6.73 9.17 -0.61
N GLN A 66 7.67 9.88 -1.21
CA GLN A 66 7.49 10.54 -2.50
C GLN A 66 7.67 9.51 -3.63
N VAL A 67 6.58 8.86 -4.04
CA VAL A 67 6.60 7.73 -4.97
C VAL A 67 5.85 8.00 -6.28
N GLY A 68 4.92 8.95 -6.25
CA GLY A 68 4.13 9.42 -7.39
C GLY A 68 4.82 10.50 -8.21
N ASP A 69 4.06 11.01 -9.16
CA ASP A 69 4.48 12.03 -10.11
C ASP A 69 3.82 13.38 -9.79
N THR A 70 4.43 14.46 -10.27
CA THR A 70 3.78 15.77 -10.33
C THR A 70 2.77 15.81 -11.48
N LEU A 71 1.55 16.27 -11.20
CA LEU A 71 0.44 16.36 -12.14
C LEU A 71 -0.25 17.72 -12.01
N LEU A 72 -0.48 18.39 -13.15
CA LEU A 72 -1.41 19.52 -13.24
C LEU A 72 -2.80 18.98 -13.58
N PHE A 73 -3.72 19.03 -12.62
CA PHE A 73 -5.09 18.54 -12.76
C PHE A 73 -6.08 19.62 -12.35
N ASN A 74 -7.03 19.96 -13.24
CA ASN A 74 -8.01 21.03 -13.03
C ASN A 74 -7.39 22.36 -12.53
N GLY A 75 -6.25 22.75 -13.12
CA GLY A 75 -5.53 23.98 -12.77
C GLY A 75 -4.75 23.94 -11.45
N THR A 76 -4.75 22.80 -10.75
CA THR A 76 -3.99 22.61 -9.49
C THR A 76 -2.82 21.66 -9.70
N THR A 77 -1.64 22.03 -9.20
CA THR A 77 -0.45 21.17 -9.24
C THR A 77 -0.42 20.28 -8.01
N TYR A 78 -0.52 18.98 -8.22
CA TYR A 78 -0.34 17.93 -7.21
C TYR A 78 1.04 17.31 -7.40
N THR A 79 1.74 16.98 -6.33
CA THR A 79 3.16 16.59 -6.42
C THR A 79 3.42 15.10 -6.18
N ASN A 80 2.47 14.33 -5.65
CA ASN A 80 2.69 12.91 -5.33
C ASN A 80 1.51 12.05 -5.82
N VAL A 81 1.17 12.14 -7.11
CA VAL A 81 0.00 11.48 -7.69
C VAL A 81 0.36 10.11 -8.26
N LEU A 82 -0.46 9.12 -7.95
CA LEU A 82 -0.51 7.85 -8.68
C LEU A 82 -1.92 7.63 -9.23
N LYS A 83 -2.03 6.76 -10.22
CA LYS A 83 -3.33 6.30 -10.73
C LYS A 83 -3.60 4.83 -10.44
N THR A 84 -4.88 4.47 -10.33
CA THR A 84 -5.29 3.06 -10.12
C THR A 84 -6.70 2.80 -10.64
N MET A 85 -6.95 1.60 -11.19
CA MET A 85 -8.32 1.11 -11.47
C MET A 85 -8.94 0.38 -10.27
N GLY A 86 -8.14 0.03 -9.27
CA GLY A 86 -8.52 -0.89 -8.20
C GLY A 86 -9.27 -0.25 -7.03
N LEU A 87 -9.65 1.03 -7.11
CA LEU A 87 -10.28 1.74 -6.01
C LEU A 87 -11.71 1.22 -5.75
N TYR A 88 -12.07 0.94 -4.50
CA TYR A 88 -13.43 0.50 -4.16
C TYR A 88 -14.46 1.58 -4.48
N THR A 89 -15.66 1.18 -4.91
CA THR A 89 -16.73 2.12 -5.29
C THR A 89 -17.07 3.12 -4.17
N THR A 90 -17.03 2.70 -2.91
CA THR A 90 -17.26 3.58 -1.76
C THR A 90 -16.16 4.63 -1.58
N LEU A 91 -14.97 4.40 -2.13
CA LEU A 91 -13.83 5.30 -2.05
C LEU A 91 -13.68 6.19 -3.31
N LYS A 92 -14.46 5.92 -4.37
CA LYS A 92 -14.51 6.69 -5.62
C LYS A 92 -15.23 8.04 -5.46
N THR A 93 -14.77 8.86 -4.51
CA THR A 93 -15.32 10.18 -4.18
C THR A 93 -14.19 11.20 -4.10
N VAL A 94 -14.27 12.27 -4.90
CA VAL A 94 -13.28 13.35 -4.88
C VAL A 94 -13.24 14.02 -3.49
N GLY A 95 -12.02 14.27 -3.00
CA GLY A 95 -11.76 14.83 -1.68
C GLY A 95 -11.71 13.80 -0.54
N LEU A 96 -12.08 12.54 -0.80
CA LEU A 96 -12.06 11.51 0.23
C LEU A 96 -10.62 11.15 0.62
N LYS A 97 -10.37 11.07 1.93
CA LYS A 97 -9.11 10.60 2.49
C LYS A 97 -9.08 9.08 2.49
N VAL A 98 -8.04 8.51 1.92
CA VAL A 98 -7.88 7.06 1.79
C VAL A 98 -6.56 6.60 2.39
N SER A 99 -6.56 5.41 2.96
CA SER A 99 -5.36 4.64 3.31
C SER A 99 -5.28 3.45 2.38
N ILE A 100 -4.11 3.23 1.76
CA ILE A 100 -3.90 2.19 0.76
C ILE A 100 -2.68 1.37 1.15
N ASP A 101 -2.90 0.07 1.31
CA ASP A 101 -1.84 -0.92 1.30
C ASP A 101 -1.57 -1.32 -0.15
N TYR A 102 -0.32 -1.28 -0.57
CA TYR A 102 0.07 -1.61 -1.94
C TYR A 102 1.23 -2.57 -2.00
N LYS A 103 1.28 -3.31 -3.11
CA LYS A 103 2.38 -4.25 -3.42
C LYS A 103 3.37 -3.63 -4.40
N ILE A 104 2.87 -3.06 -5.48
CA ILE A 104 3.65 -2.65 -6.64
C ILE A 104 3.21 -1.25 -7.05
N ILE A 105 4.20 -0.40 -7.31
CA ILE A 105 4.07 0.83 -8.08
C ILE A 105 4.83 0.59 -9.38
N SER A 106 4.24 0.94 -10.51
CA SER A 106 4.91 0.78 -11.80
C SER A 106 6.23 1.54 -11.83
N THR A 107 7.30 0.87 -12.29
CA THR A 107 8.62 1.51 -12.39
C THR A 107 8.59 2.68 -13.38
N ASN A 108 7.89 2.48 -14.49
CA ASN A 108 7.71 3.48 -15.54
C ASN A 108 6.31 4.11 -15.45
N LYS A 109 6.20 5.33 -15.97
CA LYS A 109 4.91 5.98 -16.18
C LYS A 109 4.12 5.22 -17.23
N ILE A 110 2.82 5.09 -17.04
CA ILE A 110 1.93 4.43 -17.98
C ILE A 110 0.92 5.43 -18.55
N THR A 111 0.71 5.36 -19.86
CA THR A 111 -0.35 6.12 -20.53
C THR A 111 -1.52 5.18 -20.76
N THR A 112 -2.72 5.61 -20.40
CA THR A 112 -3.94 4.83 -20.64
C THR A 112 -4.18 4.74 -22.15
N THR A 113 -4.43 3.54 -22.66
CA THR A 113 -4.62 3.26 -24.09
C THR A 113 -6.04 2.77 -24.36
N ASN A 114 -6.42 2.66 -25.64
CA ASN A 114 -7.71 2.11 -26.06
C ASN A 114 -8.94 2.87 -25.53
N CYS A 115 -8.86 4.19 -25.37
CA CYS A 115 -10.01 5.01 -25.01
C CYS A 115 -11.08 4.99 -26.10
N ASN A 116 -12.35 4.98 -25.68
CA ASN A 116 -13.50 4.91 -26.58
C ASN A 116 -14.40 6.16 -26.53
N VAL A 117 -14.01 7.17 -25.74
CA VAL A 117 -14.63 8.51 -25.75
C VAL A 117 -13.96 9.41 -26.79
N THR A 118 -14.69 10.40 -27.31
CA THR A 118 -14.21 11.29 -28.37
C THR A 118 -13.06 12.20 -27.91
N ASN A 119 -13.09 12.68 -26.67
CA ASN A 119 -12.08 13.59 -26.10
C ASN A 119 -11.56 12.99 -24.79
N PRO A 120 -10.61 12.05 -24.85
CA PRO A 120 -10.07 11.45 -23.64
C PRO A 120 -9.20 12.44 -22.87
N ASP A 121 -9.33 12.40 -21.55
CA ASP A 121 -8.45 13.11 -20.62
C ASP A 121 -7.67 12.07 -19.81
N ILE A 122 -6.40 11.89 -20.17
CA ILE A 122 -5.53 10.82 -19.68
C ILE A 122 -4.17 11.36 -19.26
N TYR A 123 -3.54 10.68 -18.30
CA TYR A 123 -2.31 11.16 -17.70
C TYR A 123 -1.20 10.11 -17.77
N GLN A 124 -0.01 10.53 -18.20
CA GLN A 124 1.18 9.70 -18.18
C GLN A 124 1.85 9.78 -16.80
N ILE A 125 1.36 8.96 -15.88
CA ILE A 125 1.88 8.85 -14.51
C ILE A 125 1.97 7.39 -14.08
N LYS A 126 2.67 7.11 -12.98
CA LYS A 126 2.81 5.75 -12.44
C LYS A 126 1.48 5.17 -11.94
N GLU A 127 1.36 3.85 -12.06
CA GLU A 127 0.23 3.06 -11.59
C GLU A 127 0.49 2.44 -10.22
N LEU A 128 -0.55 2.38 -9.41
CA LEU A 128 -0.59 1.72 -8.11
C LEU A 128 -1.46 0.46 -8.17
N THR A 129 -0.90 -0.68 -7.80
CA THR A 129 -1.66 -1.91 -7.54
C THR A 129 -2.03 -2.02 -6.07
N ILE A 130 -3.31 -1.84 -5.76
CA ILE A 130 -3.87 -1.88 -4.42
C ILE A 130 -3.98 -3.33 -3.92
N LEU A 131 -3.58 -3.56 -2.67
CA LEU A 131 -3.86 -4.78 -1.91
C LEU A 131 -5.08 -4.61 -1.02
N ASN A 132 -5.06 -3.60 -0.15
CA ASN A 132 -6.16 -3.23 0.73
C ASN A 132 -6.33 -1.72 0.72
N GLN A 133 -7.53 -1.26 1.07
CA GLN A 133 -7.86 0.15 1.08
C GLN A 133 -8.97 0.46 2.09
N GLY A 134 -8.96 1.66 2.64
CA GLY A 134 -9.98 2.12 3.57
C GLY A 134 -10.10 3.65 3.60
N GLU A 135 -11.25 4.12 4.05
CA GLU A 135 -11.50 5.54 4.35
C GLU A 135 -10.76 5.94 5.64
N ILE A 136 -10.19 7.14 5.66
CA ILE A 136 -9.67 7.77 6.88
C ILE A 136 -10.66 8.84 7.34
N ARG A 137 -11.21 8.68 8.54
CA ARG A 137 -12.14 9.63 9.17
C ARG A 137 -11.43 10.63 10.07
#